data_AF-A0A1E7XGG1-F1
#
_entry.id   AF-A0A1E7XGG1-F1
#
_cell.length_a   1.000
_cell.length_b   1.000
_cell.length_c   1.000
_cell.angle_alpha   90.00
_cell.angle_beta   90.00
_cell.angle_gamma   90.00
#
_symmetry.space_group_name_H-M   'P 1'
#
loop_
_entity.id
_entity.type
_entity.pdbx_description
1 polymer ?
#
loop_
_entity_poly.entity_id
_entity_poly.type
_entity_poly.pdbx_seq_one_letter_code
_entity_poly.pdbx_strand_id
1 'polypeptide(L)' 'MNIKRVLFSVLFGVLNFAAAYLLFDPIMSIVDRQFQEGDLYQIIAVLTVTLILDIGTFQEIAK' A
#
# COMPACT_ATOMS: atom_id res chain seq x y z
N MET A 1 -22.50 -4.85 -11.99
CA MET A 1 -21.08 -4.89 -11.58
C MET A 1 -20.58 -6.31 -11.80
N ASN A 2 -19.52 -6.52 -12.58
CA ASN A 2 -19.01 -7.87 -12.91
C ASN A 2 -18.25 -8.46 -11.71
N ILE A 3 -18.33 -9.76 -11.48
CA ILE A 3 -17.73 -10.40 -10.29
C ILE A 3 -16.21 -10.21 -10.22
N LYS A 4 -15.55 -10.13 -11.38
CA LYS A 4 -14.13 -9.78 -11.50
C LYS A 4 -13.83 -8.41 -10.88
N ARG A 5 -14.64 -7.41 -11.17
CA ARG A 5 -14.49 -6.04 -10.66
C ARG A 5 -14.67 -5.97 -9.15
N VAL A 6 -15.60 -6.75 -8.60
CA VAL A 6 -15.78 -6.89 -7.14
C VAL A 6 -14.53 -7.50 -6.50
N LEU A 7 -14.00 -8.57 -7.09
CA LEU A 7 -12.83 -9.28 -6.58
C LEU A 7 -11.57 -8.39 -6.58
N PHE A 8 -11.34 -7.63 -7.67
CA PHE A 8 -10.25 -6.66 -7.72
C PHE A 8 -10.43 -5.48 -6.76
N SER A 9 -11.67 -5.05 -6.50
CA SER A 9 -11.94 -3.99 -5.51
C SER A 9 -11.64 -4.46 -4.08
N VAL A 10 -11.96 -5.72 -3.75
CA VAL A 10 -11.62 -6.32 -2.46
C VAL A 10 -10.10 -6.48 -2.34
N LEU A 11 -9.42 -6.98 -3.37
CA LEU A 11 -7.96 -7.08 -3.42
C LEU A 11 -7.30 -5.71 -3.19
N PHE A 12 -7.77 -4.68 -3.89
CA PHE A 12 -7.28 -3.31 -3.72
C PHE A 12 -7.40 -2.84 -2.26
N GLY A 13 -8.56 -3.07 -1.63
CA GLY A 13 -8.77 -2.75 -0.21
C GLY A 13 -7.82 -3.49 0.72
N VAL A 14 -7.63 -4.80 0.53
CA VAL A 14 -6.73 -5.62 1.35
C VAL A 14 -5.27 -5.17 1.21
N LEU A 15 -4.83 -4.89 -0.02
CA LEU A 15 -3.47 -4.41 -0.30
C LEU A 15 -3.19 -3.07 0.38
N ASN A 16 -4.14 -2.14 0.32
CA ASN A 16 -4.01 -0.84 0.98
C ASN A 16 -4.01 -0.98 2.51
N PHE A 17 -4.80 -1.90 3.07
CA PHE A 17 -4.79 -2.16 4.52
C PHE A 17 -3.46 -2.77 4.98
N ALA A 18 -2.91 -3.71 4.22
CA ALA A 18 -1.59 -4.29 4.48
C ALA A 18 -0.47 -3.25 4.39
N ALA A 19 -0.52 -2.37 3.38
CA ALA A 19 0.42 -1.27 3.24
C ALA A 19 0.37 -0.31 4.43
N ALA A 20 -0.83 0.08 4.87
CA ALA A 20 -1.01 0.93 6.05
C ALA A 20 -0.42 0.31 7.32
N TYR A 21 -0.62 -1.00 7.52
CA TYR A 21 -0.02 -1.71 8.65
C TYR A 21 1.51 -1.70 8.60
N LEU A 22 2.10 -1.96 7.44
CA LEU A 22 3.57 -1.98 7.26
C LEU A 22 4.22 -0.60 7.35
N LEU A 23 3.46 0.47 7.08
CA LEU A 23 3.90 1.85 7.19
C LEU A 23 3.71 2.43 8.60
N PHE A 24 2.90 1.82 9.44
CA PHE A 24 2.58 2.38 10.77
C PHE A 24 3.84 2.56 11.62
N ASP A 25 4.62 1.50 11.82
CA ASP A 25 5.84 1.54 12.62
C ASP A 25 6.89 2.54 12.11
N PRO A 26 7.29 2.55 10.83
CA PRO A 26 8.28 3.51 10.35
C PRO A 26 7.77 4.95 10.37
N ILE A 27 6.47 5.20 10.15
CA ILE A 27 5.90 6.55 10.30
C ILE A 27 5.96 6.99 11.77
N MET A 28 5.54 6.14 12.70
CA MET A 28 5.60 6.45 14.13
C MET A 28 7.04 6.63 14.63
N SER A 29 7.99 5.86 14.09
CA SER A 29 9.42 6.02 14.36
C SER A 29 9.91 7.43 14.00
N ILE A 30 9.54 7.92 12.81
CA ILE A 30 9.86 9.29 12.36
C ILE A 30 9.24 10.35 13.28
N VAL A 31 8.01 10.13 13.74
CA VAL A 31 7.30 11.07 14.62
C VAL A 31 7.90 11.10 16.02
N ASP A 32 8.23 9.95 16.60
CA ASP A 32 8.47 9.84 18.05
C ASP A 32 9.96 9.80 18.46
N ARG A 33 10.88 9.30 17.61
CA ARG A 33 12.20 8.81 18.11
C ARG A 33 13.44 9.32 17.40
N GLN A 34 13.30 10.17 16.38
CA GLN A 34 14.31 10.58 15.38
C GLN A 34 14.37 9.67 14.15
N PHE A 35 14.39 10.32 13.00
CA PHE A 35 14.40 9.72 11.66
C PHE A 35 15.59 8.78 11.45
N GLN A 36 15.32 7.55 11.02
CA GLN A 36 16.33 6.58 10.60
C GLN A 36 16.24 6.34 9.09
N GLU A 37 17.39 6.22 8.42
CA GLU A 37 17.42 5.94 6.97
C GLU A 37 16.71 4.60 6.64
N GLY A 38 16.78 3.61 7.53
CA GLY A 38 16.07 2.33 7.38
C GLY A 38 14.55 2.49 7.27
N ASP A 39 13.96 3.38 8.06
CA ASP A 39 12.52 3.66 8.03
C ASP A 39 12.11 4.31 6.70
N LEU A 40 12.96 5.21 6.17
CA LEU A 40 12.75 5.81 4.86
C LEU A 40 12.76 4.76 3.74
N TYR A 41 13.74 3.85 3.75
CA TYR A 41 13.80 2.79 2.74
C TYR A 41 12.61 1.86 2.83
N GLN A 42 12.13 1.53 4.04
CA GLN A 42 10.92 0.75 4.23
C GLN A 42 9.69 1.46 3.67
N ILE A 43 9.53 2.75 3.95
CA ILE A 43 8.43 3.56 3.42
C ILE A 43 8.46 3.58 1.89
N ILE A 44 9.62 3.85 1.28
CA ILE A 44 9.77 3.88 -0.18
C ILE A 44 9.44 2.51 -0.79
N ALA A 45 9.93 1.42 -0.18
CA ALA A 45 9.68 0.07 -0.67
C ALA A 45 8.19 -0.28 -0.64
N VAL A 46 7.51 -0.03 0.49
CA VAL A 46 6.07 -0.29 0.62
C VAL A 46 5.28 0.55 -0.38
N LEU A 47 5.54 1.85 -0.46
CA LEU A 47 4.84 2.74 -1.40
C LEU A 47 5.05 2.32 -2.87
N THR A 48 6.27 1.91 -3.24
CA THR A 48 6.57 1.47 -4.61
C THR A 48 5.80 0.21 -4.98
N VAL A 49 5.80 -0.79 -4.10
CA VAL A 49 5.06 -2.04 -4.32
C VAL A 49 3.56 -1.77 -4.40
N THR A 50 3.02 -0.97 -3.48
CA THR A 50 1.60 -0.63 -3.47
C THR A 50 1.19 0.13 -4.73
N LEU A 51 1.97 1.10 -5.20
CA LEU A 51 1.72 1.82 -6.47
C LEU A 51 1.63 0.88 -7.67
N ILE A 52 2.54 -0.08 -7.80
CA ILE A 52 2.55 -1.04 -8.92
C ILE A 52 1.28 -1.91 -8.88
N LEU A 53 0.92 -2.41 -7.69
CA LEU A 53 -0.27 -3.25 -7.52
C LEU A 53 -1.58 -2.46 -7.68
N ASP A 54 -1.61 -1.22 -7.21
CA ASP A 54 -2.77 -0.33 -7.31
C ASP A 54 -3.06 0.04 -8.76
N ILE A 55 -2.03 0.31 -9.58
CA ILE A 55 -2.22 0.57 -11.02
C ILE A 55 -2.84 -0.66 -11.70
N GLY A 56 -2.33 -1.87 -11.42
CA GLY A 56 -2.85 -3.10 -12.03
C GLY A 56 -4.29 -3.40 -11.59
N THR A 57 -4.59 -3.28 -10.30
CA THR A 57 -5.94 -3.50 -9.78
C THR A 57 -6.93 -2.45 -10.27
N PHE A 58 -6.53 -1.16 -10.33
CA PHE A 58 -7.38 -0.09 -10.84
C PHE A 58 -7.70 -0.26 -12.32
N GLN A 59 -6.73 -0.68 -13.15
CA GLN A 59 -6.98 -0.98 -14.56
C GLN A 59 -8.06 -2.05 -14.75
N GLU A 60 -8.08 -3.09 -13.91
CA GLU A 60 -9.09 -4.14 -13.97
C GLU A 60 -10.45 -3.71 -13.38
N ILE A 61 -10.47 -2.73 -12.48
CA ILE A 61 -11.72 -2.13 -11.97
C ILE A 61 -12.33 -1.16 -12.97
N ALA A 62 -11.51 -0.43 -13.73
CA ALA A 62 -11.96 0.58 -14.69
C ALA A 62 -12.42 -0.01 -16.04
N LYS A 63 -11.97 -1.22 -16.39
CA LYS A 63 -12.47 -2.01 -17.54
C LYS A 63 -13.89 -2.55 -17.29
#